data_AF-A0AAT9FHE6-F1
#
_entry.id   AF-A0AAT9FHE6-F1
#
_cell.length_a   1.000
_cell.length_b   1.000
_cell.length_c   1.000
_cell.angle_alpha   90.00
_cell.angle_beta   90.00
_cell.angle_gamma   90.00
#
_symmetry.space_group_name_H-M   'P 1'
#
loop_
_entity.id
_entity.type
_entity.pdbx_description
1 polymer ?
#
loop_
_entity_poly.entity_id
_entity_poly.type
_entity_poly.pdbx_seq_one_letter_code
_entity_poly.pdbx_strand_id
1 'polypeptide(L)'
;MVANLFYTARLSSTFAKKQPHPMNLCRALPIWFLALTGFGALMGKFVIEDTLKGVTWGFVIGTIPMWLLLLVGIWVNLVARDHPKCRCGCWRSKDYESLGYSLDPPMHFDYRCRGCGRYYRHRDGVCYDVDDQNNEIPYMTQKGLLPWRPASTASTA
;
A
#
# COMPACT_ATOMS: atom_id res chain seq x y z
N MET A 1 -33.56 -38.88 26.58
CA MET A 1 -33.08 -37.52 26.86
C MET A 1 -31.76 -37.33 26.12
N VAL A 2 -31.83 -36.90 24.87
CA VAL A 2 -30.68 -36.75 23.96
C VAL A 2 -30.91 -35.41 23.27
N ALA A 3 -30.08 -34.42 23.58
CA ALA A 3 -30.14 -33.11 22.93
C ALA A 3 -28.75 -32.49 22.85
N ASN A 4 -28.41 -32.08 21.63
CA ASN A 4 -27.44 -31.04 21.28
C ASN A 4 -25.94 -31.38 21.36
N LEU A 5 -25.53 -32.30 20.49
CA LEU A 5 -24.14 -32.53 20.10
C LEU A 5 -23.94 -32.38 18.59
N PHE A 6 -24.60 -31.42 17.95
CA PHE A 6 -24.37 -31.08 16.53
C PHE A 6 -24.80 -29.63 16.31
N TYR A 7 -23.84 -28.72 16.17
CA TYR A 7 -23.90 -27.50 15.33
C TYR A 7 -22.80 -26.50 15.73
N THR A 8 -21.56 -26.73 15.30
CA THR A 8 -20.60 -25.67 14.92
C THR A 8 -19.44 -26.31 14.13
N ALA A 9 -19.80 -27.01 13.04
CA ALA A 9 -18.85 -27.48 12.05
C ALA A 9 -19.36 -27.07 10.66
N ARG A 10 -19.46 -25.76 10.42
CA ARG A 10 -19.64 -25.21 9.07
C ARG A 10 -19.50 -23.69 9.09
N LEU A 11 -18.33 -23.22 8.69
CA LEU A 11 -18.08 -22.03 7.84
C LEU A 11 -16.57 -21.78 7.76
N SER A 12 -15.80 -22.83 7.47
CA SER A 12 -14.41 -22.73 7.01
C SER A 12 -14.35 -23.01 5.51
N SER A 13 -15.28 -22.42 4.76
CA SER A 13 -15.35 -22.52 3.31
C SER A 13 -14.99 -21.17 2.70
N THR A 14 -13.74 -21.09 2.26
CA THR A 14 -13.38 -20.50 0.97
C THR A 14 -13.74 -19.03 0.76
N PHE A 15 -13.16 -18.16 1.58
CA PHE A 15 -12.59 -16.92 1.07
C PHE A 15 -11.07 -17.08 0.95
N ALA A 16 -10.66 -18.12 0.22
CA ALA A 16 -9.41 -18.03 -0.54
C ALA A 16 -9.67 -16.94 -1.59
N LYS A 17 -9.44 -15.68 -1.19
CA LYS A 17 -9.18 -14.61 -2.14
C LYS A 17 -8.10 -15.18 -3.05
N LYS A 18 -8.48 -15.56 -4.27
CA LYS A 18 -7.58 -15.81 -5.37
C LYS A 18 -6.82 -14.50 -5.48
N GLN A 19 -5.69 -14.39 -4.77
CA GLN A 19 -4.83 -13.23 -4.89
C GLN A 19 -4.55 -13.19 -6.39
N PRO A 20 -4.97 -12.13 -7.10
CA PRO A 20 -4.64 -12.03 -8.51
C PRO A 20 -3.13 -12.23 -8.54
N HIS A 21 -2.68 -13.32 -9.20
CA HIS A 21 -1.26 -13.58 -9.37
C HIS A 21 -0.67 -12.23 -9.74
N PRO A 22 0.31 -11.70 -8.98
CA PRO A 22 0.85 -10.39 -9.25
C PRO A 22 1.27 -10.44 -10.71
N MET A 23 0.47 -9.81 -11.58
CA MET A 23 0.78 -9.77 -12.99
C MET A 23 2.13 -9.08 -13.01
N ASN A 24 3.17 -9.82 -13.39
CA ASN A 24 4.53 -9.31 -13.38
C ASN A 24 4.50 -8.03 -14.18
N LEU A 25 4.49 -6.88 -13.49
CA LEU A 25 4.28 -5.57 -14.09
C LEU A 25 5.35 -5.34 -15.17
N CYS A 26 6.54 -5.91 -14.94
CA CYS A 26 7.66 -5.99 -15.87
C CYS A 26 7.36 -6.71 -17.20
N ARG A 27 6.44 -7.70 -17.23
CA ARG A 27 6.00 -8.38 -18.47
C ARG A 27 4.83 -7.67 -19.14
N ALA A 28 3.95 -7.02 -18.39
CA ALA A 28 2.78 -6.34 -18.93
C ALA A 28 3.14 -4.99 -19.60
N LEU A 29 4.12 -4.27 -19.04
CA LEU A 29 4.60 -2.97 -19.55
C LEU A 29 5.02 -2.99 -21.04
N PRO A 30 5.91 -3.89 -21.50
CA PRO A 30 6.33 -3.88 -22.91
C PRO A 30 5.19 -4.19 -23.87
N ILE A 31 4.28 -5.11 -23.49
CA ILE A 31 3.11 -5.46 -24.31
C ILE A 31 2.18 -4.25 -24.46
N TRP A 32 1.98 -3.49 -23.38
CA TRP A 32 1.19 -2.27 -23.39
C TRP A 32 1.78 -1.17 -24.29
N PHE A 33 3.10 -0.95 -24.22
CA PHE A 33 3.80 0.00 -25.10
C PHE A 33 3.68 -0.37 -26.57
N LEU A 34 3.83 -1.66 -26.91
CA LEU A 34 3.66 -2.14 -28.28
C LEU A 34 2.22 -1.96 -28.78
N ALA A 35 1.22 -2.25 -27.94
CA ALA A 35 -0.19 -2.04 -28.27
C ALA A 35 -0.52 -0.57 -28.54
N LEU A 36 -0.04 0.35 -27.69
CA LEU A 36 -0.23 1.78 -27.86
C LEU A 36 0.48 2.32 -29.11
N THR A 37 1.71 1.88 -29.36
CA THR A 37 2.48 2.27 -30.56
C THR A 37 1.79 1.77 -31.83
N GLY A 38 1.31 0.53 -31.82
CA GLY A 38 0.53 -0.05 -32.92
C GLY A 38 -0.77 0.70 -33.18
N PHE A 39 -1.51 1.05 -32.13
CA PHE A 39 -2.75 1.83 -32.25
C PHE A 39 -2.49 3.25 -32.78
N GLY A 40 -1.44 3.91 -32.30
CA GLY A 40 -1.02 5.24 -32.79
C GLY A 40 -0.64 5.24 -34.27
N ALA A 41 0.12 4.22 -34.71
CA ALA A 41 0.47 4.04 -36.12
C ALA A 41 -0.77 3.78 -37.00
N LEU A 42 -1.72 2.99 -36.51
CA LEU A 42 -2.99 2.72 -37.19
C LEU A 42 -3.79 4.01 -37.38
N MET A 43 -3.97 4.78 -36.29
CA MET A 43 -4.69 6.07 -36.33
C MET A 43 -4.00 7.10 -37.22
N GLY A 44 -2.66 7.13 -37.23
CA GLY A 44 -1.89 7.94 -38.16
C GLY A 44 -2.28 7.65 -39.61
N LYS A 45 -2.23 6.37 -40.01
CA LYS A 45 -2.53 5.97 -41.40
C LYS A 45 -3.96 6.31 -41.85
N PHE A 46 -4.94 6.28 -40.95
CA PHE A 46 -6.36 6.47 -41.31
C PHE A 46 -6.87 7.91 -41.14
N VAL A 47 -6.23 8.74 -40.32
CA VAL A 47 -6.77 10.06 -39.93
C VAL A 47 -5.83 11.21 -40.33
N ILE A 48 -4.52 10.96 -40.43
CA ILE A 48 -3.51 12.00 -40.60
C ILE A 48 -2.62 11.59 -41.77
N GLU A 49 -2.76 12.22 -42.95
CA GLU A 49 -1.96 11.90 -44.15
C GLU A 49 -0.44 11.86 -43.89
N ASP A 50 0.02 12.51 -42.82
CA ASP A 50 1.37 12.40 -42.26
C ASP A 50 1.51 11.31 -41.18
N THR A 51 1.96 10.11 -41.59
CA THR A 51 2.28 8.99 -40.70
C THR A 51 3.19 9.39 -39.52
N LEU A 52 4.16 10.28 -39.75
CA LEU A 52 5.10 10.75 -38.73
C LEU A 52 4.38 11.47 -37.58
N LYS A 53 3.40 12.33 -37.89
CA LYS A 53 2.59 13.04 -36.89
C LYS A 53 1.75 12.06 -36.08
N GLY A 54 1.19 11.04 -36.73
CA GLY A 54 0.44 9.98 -36.05
C GLY A 54 1.27 9.21 -35.02
N VAL A 55 2.50 8.84 -35.38
CA VAL A 55 3.44 8.18 -34.45
C VAL A 55 3.78 9.09 -33.27
N THR A 56 4.04 10.37 -33.50
CA THR A 56 4.33 11.33 -32.43
C THR A 56 3.16 11.46 -31.45
N TRP A 57 1.94 11.62 -31.95
CA TRP A 57 0.75 11.70 -31.09
C TRP A 57 0.48 10.42 -30.32
N GLY A 58 0.65 9.25 -30.96
CA GLY A 58 0.54 7.95 -30.29
C GLY A 58 1.52 7.80 -29.13
N PHE A 59 2.76 8.25 -29.33
CA PHE A 59 3.77 8.24 -28.27
C PHE A 59 3.43 9.20 -27.13
N VAL A 60 2.99 10.43 -27.45
CA VAL A 60 2.60 11.43 -26.44
C VAL A 60 1.42 10.94 -25.59
N ILE A 61 0.36 10.43 -26.24
CA ILE A 61 -0.81 9.89 -25.55
C ILE A 61 -0.45 8.67 -24.70
N GLY A 62 0.48 7.83 -25.16
CA GLY A 62 0.92 6.66 -24.41
C GLY A 62 1.83 6.98 -23.23
N THR A 63 2.71 7.99 -23.37
CA THR A 63 3.71 8.34 -22.36
C THR A 63 3.19 9.25 -21.26
N ILE A 64 2.24 10.15 -21.55
CA ILE A 64 1.68 11.07 -20.54
C ILE A 64 1.08 10.32 -19.33
N PRO A 65 0.21 9.31 -19.50
CA PRO A 65 -0.37 8.56 -18.37
C PRO A 65 0.71 7.83 -17.56
N MET A 66 1.74 7.32 -18.21
CA MET A 66 2.87 6.67 -17.54
C MET A 66 3.64 7.63 -16.64
N TRP A 67 3.94 8.84 -17.14
CA TRP A 67 4.55 9.90 -16.33
C TRP A 67 3.65 10.34 -15.19
N LEU A 68 2.34 10.47 -15.43
CA LEU A 68 1.39 10.84 -14.39
C LEU A 68 1.33 9.80 -13.27
N LEU A 69 1.26 8.51 -13.61
CA LEU A 69 1.30 7.42 -12.62
C LEU A 69 2.61 7.40 -11.83
N LEU A 70 3.75 7.66 -12.50
CA LEU A 70 5.05 7.76 -11.84
C LEU A 70 5.10 8.94 -10.87
N LEU A 71 4.57 10.10 -11.25
CA LEU A 71 4.46 11.28 -10.38
C LEU A 71 3.55 11.01 -9.18
N VAL A 72 2.41 10.36 -9.38
CA VAL A 72 1.51 9.96 -8.29
C VAL A 72 2.21 8.98 -7.35
N GLY A 73 2.94 7.99 -7.87
CA GLY A 73 3.71 7.05 -7.05
C GLY A 73 4.80 7.73 -6.21
N ILE A 74 5.55 8.66 -6.80
CA ILE A 74 6.53 9.47 -6.07
C ILE A 74 5.85 10.33 -5.02
N TRP A 75 4.75 11.00 -5.37
CA TRP A 75 3.99 11.84 -4.45
C TRP A 75 3.45 11.05 -3.25
N VAL A 76 2.88 9.86 -3.50
CA VAL A 76 2.42 8.96 -2.44
C VAL A 76 3.59 8.57 -1.53
N ASN A 77 4.74 8.14 -2.08
CA ASN A 77 5.90 7.79 -1.25
C ASN A 77 6.47 8.97 -0.44
N LEU A 78 6.37 10.19 -0.95
CA LEU A 78 6.84 11.39 -0.24
C LEU A 78 5.88 11.85 0.86
N VAL A 79 4.57 11.73 0.62
CA VAL A 79 3.50 12.23 1.52
C VAL A 79 3.02 11.14 2.47
N ALA A 80 2.63 9.99 1.94
CA ALA A 80 2.19 8.81 2.68
C ALA A 80 3.43 8.00 3.08
N ARG A 81 4.12 8.46 4.12
CA ARG A 81 5.27 7.72 4.66
C ARG A 81 4.82 6.35 5.16
N ASP A 82 5.64 5.33 4.92
CA ASP A 82 5.36 3.96 5.39
C ASP A 82 5.30 3.86 6.92
N HIS A 83 6.03 4.74 7.63
CA HIS A 83 6.11 4.73 9.08
C HIS A 83 5.93 6.12 9.69
N PRO A 84 5.34 6.20 10.90
CA PRO A 84 5.29 7.46 11.65
C PRO A 84 6.70 7.88 12.08
N LYS A 85 6.87 9.16 12.38
CA LYS A 85 8.11 9.68 12.97
C LYS A 85 8.19 9.22 14.43
N CYS A 86 9.30 8.62 14.83
CA CYS A 86 9.56 8.23 16.22
C CYS A 86 9.61 9.48 17.12
N ARG A 87 9.27 9.34 18.40
CA ARG A 87 9.38 10.44 19.39
C ARG A 87 10.80 11.02 19.49
N CYS A 88 11.83 10.22 19.27
CA CYS A 88 13.22 10.71 19.25
C CYS A 88 13.59 11.50 17.98
N GLY A 89 12.70 11.54 16.99
CA GLY A 89 12.93 12.24 15.73
C GLY A 89 13.36 11.37 14.56
N CYS A 90 13.77 10.11 14.81
CA CYS A 90 14.05 9.13 13.76
C CYS A 90 12.81 8.87 12.90
N TRP A 91 13.00 8.69 11.59
CA TRP A 91 11.87 8.57 10.66
C TRP A 91 12.20 7.77 9.40
N ARG A 92 13.47 7.43 9.15
CA ARG A 92 13.82 6.65 7.98
C ARG A 92 13.49 5.18 8.26
N SER A 93 13.03 4.44 7.27
CA SER A 93 12.71 3.00 7.42
C SER A 93 13.87 2.20 8.00
N LYS A 94 15.11 2.52 7.59
CA LYS A 94 16.35 1.90 8.11
C LYS A 94 16.61 2.13 9.61
N ASP A 95 15.96 3.13 10.20
CA ASP A 95 16.05 3.45 11.64
C ASP A 95 15.09 2.57 12.46
N TYR A 96 14.25 1.77 11.79
CA TYR A 96 13.33 0.82 12.41
C TYR A 96 13.77 -0.62 12.14
N GLU A 97 13.61 -1.45 13.16
CA GLU A 97 13.80 -2.89 13.10
C GLU A 97 12.44 -3.57 13.19
N SER A 98 12.12 -4.41 12.20
CA SER A 98 10.91 -5.23 12.22
C SER A 98 11.11 -6.39 13.19
N LEU A 99 10.25 -6.48 14.21
CA LEU A 99 10.32 -7.55 15.22
C LEU A 99 9.45 -8.75 14.84
N GLY A 100 8.41 -8.53 14.05
CA GLY A 100 7.51 -9.58 13.60
C GLY A 100 6.16 -9.05 13.17
N TYR A 101 5.31 -9.96 12.72
CA TYR A 101 3.92 -9.70 12.41
C TYR A 101 3.06 -10.82 13.02
N SER A 102 1.93 -10.43 13.60
CA SER A 102 0.92 -11.38 14.03
C SER A 102 -0.20 -11.42 12.99
N LEU A 103 -0.51 -12.62 12.50
CA LEU A 103 -1.63 -12.87 11.61
C LEU A 103 -2.94 -13.11 12.37
N ASP A 104 -2.85 -13.34 13.68
CA ASP A 104 -4.03 -13.58 14.50
C ASP A 104 -4.82 -12.28 14.70
N PRO A 105 -6.15 -12.30 14.59
CA PRO A 105 -6.95 -11.12 14.82
C PRO A 105 -6.82 -10.63 16.28
N PRO A 106 -6.53 -9.34 16.52
CA PRO A 106 -6.30 -8.30 15.53
C PRO A 106 -4.87 -8.31 14.96
N MET A 107 -4.79 -8.35 13.62
CA MET A 107 -3.50 -8.34 12.90
C MET A 107 -2.69 -7.10 13.25
N HIS A 108 -1.42 -7.29 13.56
CA HIS A 108 -0.54 -6.19 13.92
C HIS A 108 0.91 -6.43 13.51
N PHE A 109 1.64 -5.33 13.34
CA PHE A 109 3.05 -5.31 12.99
C PHE A 109 3.84 -4.62 14.09
N ASP A 110 4.87 -5.29 14.59
CA ASP A 110 5.70 -4.79 15.68
C ASP A 110 7.06 -4.33 15.14
N TYR A 111 7.47 -3.14 15.54
CA TYR A 111 8.75 -2.55 15.13
C TYR A 111 9.40 -1.79 16.28
N ARG A 112 10.73 -1.76 16.26
CA ARG A 112 11.56 -1.07 17.26
C ARG A 112 12.36 0.03 16.61
N CYS A 113 12.43 1.20 17.25
CA CYS A 113 13.35 2.24 16.81
C CYS A 113 14.79 1.90 17.24
N ARG A 114 15.72 1.79 16.30
CA ARG A 114 17.15 1.53 16.57
C ARG A 114 17.84 2.68 17.31
N GLY A 115 17.35 3.91 17.14
CA GLY A 115 17.95 5.10 17.74
C GLY A 115 17.64 5.28 19.23
N CYS A 116 16.41 4.97 19.66
CA CYS A 116 15.97 5.17 21.05
C CYS A 116 15.46 3.90 21.75
N GLY A 117 15.39 2.77 21.04
CA GLY A 117 14.95 1.49 21.59
C GLY A 117 13.43 1.35 21.79
N ARG A 118 12.62 2.39 21.57
CA ARG A 118 11.16 2.34 21.75
C ARG A 118 10.49 1.31 20.84
N TYR A 119 9.48 0.67 21.39
CA TYR A 119 8.66 -0.35 20.73
C TYR A 119 7.35 0.28 20.24
N TYR A 120 6.97 -0.08 19.02
CA TYR A 120 5.76 0.40 18.41
C TYR A 120 4.99 -0.76 17.80
N ARG A 121 3.67 -0.70 17.89
CA ARG A 121 2.75 -1.66 17.31
C ARG A 121 1.82 -0.94 16.34
N HIS A 122 1.72 -1.42 15.11
CA HIS A 122 0.80 -0.88 14.12
C HIS A 122 -0.37 -1.83 13.90
N ARG A 123 -1.59 -1.31 14.07
CA ARG A 123 -2.85 -2.04 13.91
C ARG A 123 -3.92 -1.09 13.37
N ASP A 124 -4.63 -1.51 12.33
CA ASP A 124 -5.78 -0.79 11.75
C ASP A 124 -5.52 0.70 11.43
N GLY A 125 -4.32 1.04 10.94
CA GLY A 125 -3.95 2.43 10.64
C GLY A 125 -3.61 3.27 11.88
N VAL A 126 -3.48 2.65 13.05
CA VAL A 126 -3.05 3.29 14.30
C VAL A 126 -1.71 2.71 14.73
N CYS A 127 -0.77 3.60 15.06
CA CYS A 127 0.51 3.28 15.66
C CYS A 127 0.43 3.54 17.17
N TYR A 128 0.69 2.51 17.95
CA TYR A 128 0.76 2.52 19.40
C TYR A 128 2.22 2.51 19.85
N ASP A 129 2.56 3.33 20.84
CA ASP A 129 3.81 3.26 21.62
C ASP A 129 3.58 2.21 22.71
N VAL A 130 4.42 1.17 22.74
CA VAL A 130 4.28 0.04 23.69
C VAL A 130 5.28 0.26 24.81
N ASP A 131 4.79 0.38 26.04
CA ASP A 131 5.64 0.55 27.22
C ASP A 131 6.27 -0.77 27.70
N ASP A 132 7.12 -0.69 28.73
CA ASP A 132 7.80 -1.86 29.31
C ASP A 132 6.82 -2.85 29.99
N GLN A 133 5.59 -2.42 30.25
CA GLN A 133 4.50 -3.24 30.80
C GLN A 133 3.59 -3.81 29.69
N ASN A 134 3.93 -3.61 28.42
CA ASN A 134 3.15 -4.00 27.25
C ASN A 134 1.78 -3.29 27.15
N ASN A 135 1.63 -2.11 27.74
CA ASN A 135 0.47 -1.25 27.52
C ASN A 135 0.61 -0.51 26.19
N GLU A 136 -0.48 -0.47 25.42
CA GLU A 136 -0.56 0.18 24.11
C GLU A 136 -1.07 1.63 24.26
N ILE A 137 -0.22 2.62 23.97
CA ILE A 137 -0.58 4.04 24.02
C ILE A 137 -0.70 4.59 22.59
N PRO A 138 -1.89 5.03 22.13
CA PRO A 138 -2.06 5.52 20.77
C PRO A 138 -1.19 6.76 20.55
N TYR A 139 -0.35 6.71 19.52
CA TYR A 139 0.66 7.73 19.24
C TYR A 139 0.38 8.47 17.94
N MET A 140 0.19 7.74 16.83
CA MET A 140 -0.13 8.33 15.53
C MET A 140 -1.19 7.52 14.81
N THR A 141 -1.92 8.19 13.91
CA THR A 141 -2.94 7.56 13.06
C THR A 141 -2.69 7.93 11.60
N GLN A 142 -3.04 7.00 10.71
CA GLN A 142 -2.99 7.15 9.27
C GLN A 142 -4.34 6.74 8.67
N LYS A 143 -4.91 7.61 7.83
CA LYS A 143 -6.13 7.33 7.09
C LYS A 143 -5.80 7.16 5.61
N GLY A 144 -5.70 5.92 5.14
CA GLY A 144 -5.35 5.60 3.75
C GLY A 144 -3.96 6.13 3.38
N LEU A 145 -3.87 6.88 2.28
CA LEU A 145 -2.63 7.48 1.78
C LEU A 145 -2.36 8.89 2.33
N LEU A 146 -3.03 9.29 3.41
CA LEU A 146 -2.75 10.57 4.07
C LEU A 146 -1.49 10.47 4.93
N PRO A 147 -0.81 11.60 5.21
CA PRO A 147 0.32 11.61 6.12
C PRO A 147 -0.12 11.24 7.53
N TRP A 148 0.80 10.63 8.28
CA TRP A 148 0.62 10.35 9.71
C TRP A 148 0.30 11.62 10.49
N ARG A 149 -0.71 11.54 11.35
CA ARG A 149 -1.10 12.62 12.26
C ARG A 149 -1.00 12.12 13.70
N PRO A 150 -0.69 13.00 14.67
CA PRO A 150 -0.80 12.65 16.07
C PRO A 150 -2.16 12.04 16.33
N ALA A 151 -2.20 10.92 17.05
CA ALA A 151 -3.46 10.38 17.53
C ALA A 151 -4.10 11.48 18.39
N SER A 152 -5.22 12.05 17.96
CA SER A 152 -5.99 12.95 18.81
C SER A 152 -6.36 12.14 20.04
N THR A 153 -6.04 12.66 21.22
CA THR A 153 -6.43 12.12 22.54
C THR A 153 -7.94 12.17 22.77
N ALA A 154 -8.75 12.06 21.71
CA ALA A 154 -10.18 12.30 21.70
C ALA A 154 -10.95 10.97 21.74
N SER A 155 -11.69 10.82 22.84
CA SER A 155 -12.74 9.85 23.18
C SER A 155 -12.30 8.40 23.45
N THR A 156 -11.77 8.19 24.64
CA THR A 156 -12.46 7.28 25.57
C THR A 156 -13.95 7.65 25.58
N ALA A 157 -14.76 6.90 24.83
CA ALA A 157 -16.20 6.82 24.96
C ALA A 157 -16.58 5.34 24.97
#